data_AF-A0A2S6ZXI7-F1
#
_entry.id   AF-A0A2S6ZXI7-F1
#
_cell.length_a   1.000
_cell.length_b   1.000
_cell.length_c   1.000
_cell.angle_alpha   90.00
_cell.angle_beta   90.00
_cell.angle_gamma   90.00
#
_symmetry.space_group_name_H-M   'P 1'
#
loop_
_entity.id
_entity.type
_entity.pdbx_description
1 polymer ?
#
loop_
_entity_poly.entity_id
_entity_poly.type
_entity_poly.pdbx_seq_one_letter_code
_entity_poly.pdbx_strand_id
1 'polypeptide(L)'
;MNPYRKCPLALLTGALLITSAPLSALADTPVTAPTATASSKASAEGSDPLLRYQWHMSNQGQAVIGDSRPVPGVDMDVDLLHALGIRGRGVRVGVVDNGLEIGHEDLRDNILPNGSHNFGNGSHDPTPTDPDFGHGTSVAGIIAAVGWNGRGGRGVAPEALLAGFDFLGSDSAGSDAEVSYSWGNGPEARTIDIFNNSWSSIQASYPDFPLEERQSWEALMRSTRGGLGGIYIKSAGNYFRRFRIRDAEGNIVNACSELSRTLNVGCVLANVDPLNNVPATIVVASVDATGKRASYSSSGSALWISGLGGEFGYQRRFSPYAAQTASPESAPFVYDPAIVTTDLSGCSAGDNVDGATVENALAGSTSRIDASCNYSALMNGTSAAAPTVSGVAALILSSNPGLTARDVKYILAKTARQIDPWQPRAIYQGSVIDPGWITNAAGHRFSNWYGFGLADGAAAVYEATYFKPLPPVRDTQWVASTAAASQIGGPARPAKQRIRITQAMKVEGVQLSLATSHRNPANLRVVLESPSGTRSYVVTPFSVLDPAEYAKTGFYIDLTSTNAFLDERAQGVWTLEVTDMTEPRTTAALQNFKLRILGH
;
A
#
# COMPACT_ATOMS: atom_id res chain seq x y z
N MET A 1 -42.45 -9.59 1.08
CA MET A 1 -43.14 -10.80 0.58
C MET A 1 -42.08 -11.83 0.25
N ASN A 2 -42.10 -12.96 0.96
CA ASN A 2 -41.34 -14.18 0.68
C ASN A 2 -42.27 -15.11 -0.13
N PRO A 3 -41.84 -15.82 -1.18
CA PRO A 3 -41.33 -17.20 -1.04
C PRO A 3 -40.23 -17.54 -2.08
N TYR A 4 -39.25 -18.42 -1.87
CA TYR A 4 -39.39 -19.88 -1.75
C TYR A 4 -38.10 -20.51 -1.22
N ARG A 5 -38.23 -21.29 -0.13
CA ARG A 5 -37.35 -22.40 0.24
C ARG A 5 -37.79 -23.65 -0.54
N LYS A 6 -36.86 -24.45 -1.07
CA LYS A 6 -36.88 -25.92 -0.97
C LYS A 6 -35.46 -26.50 -1.11
N CYS A 7 -35.06 -27.25 -0.08
CA CYS A 7 -33.96 -28.22 -0.08
C CYS A 7 -34.49 -29.56 -0.66
N PRO A 8 -33.61 -30.49 -1.08
CA PRO A 8 -33.42 -31.64 -0.21
C PRO A 8 -31.98 -32.16 -0.10
N LEU A 9 -31.79 -32.75 1.08
CA LEU A 9 -30.71 -33.60 1.59
C LEU A 9 -30.46 -34.83 0.70
N ALA A 10 -29.20 -35.18 0.47
CA ALA A 10 -28.80 -36.55 0.19
C ALA A 10 -27.51 -36.88 0.97
N LEU A 11 -27.62 -37.84 1.88
CA LEU A 11 -26.53 -38.48 2.60
C LEU A 11 -25.62 -39.25 1.63
N LEU A 12 -24.30 -39.16 1.84
CA LEU A 12 -23.42 -40.29 1.60
C LEU A 12 -22.33 -40.34 2.67
N THR A 13 -22.48 -41.34 3.52
CA THR A 13 -21.52 -41.82 4.51
C THR A 13 -20.37 -42.54 3.80
N GLY A 14 -19.14 -42.07 4.01
CA GLY A 14 -17.92 -42.78 3.63
C GLY A 14 -16.90 -42.63 4.74
N ALA A 15 -16.86 -43.61 5.64
CA ALA A 15 -15.88 -43.70 6.71
C ALA A 15 -14.49 -43.91 6.12
N LEU A 16 -13.51 -43.08 6.50
CA LEU A 16 -12.10 -43.42 6.33
C LEU A 16 -11.44 -43.51 7.70
N LEU A 17 -10.92 -44.71 7.95
CA LEU A 17 -10.37 -45.17 9.21
C LEU A 17 -9.16 -44.34 9.65
N ILE A 18 -9.23 -43.96 10.92
CA ILE A 18 -8.10 -43.50 11.72
C ILE A 18 -7.19 -44.71 11.97
N THR A 19 -5.97 -44.66 11.47
CA THR A 19 -4.88 -45.48 11.98
C THR A 19 -3.78 -44.56 12.48
N SER A 20 -3.72 -44.44 13.81
CA SER A 20 -2.59 -43.90 14.55
C SER A 20 -1.39 -44.84 14.44
N ALA A 21 -0.22 -44.26 14.12
CA ALA A 21 1.09 -44.88 14.36
C ALA A 21 2.09 -43.79 14.78
N PRO A 22 3.10 -44.12 15.60
CA PRO A 22 3.57 -43.25 16.68
C PRO A 22 4.78 -42.39 16.33
N LEU A 23 4.93 -41.27 17.06
CA LEU A 23 6.21 -40.59 17.24
C LEU A 23 7.21 -41.56 17.89
N SER A 24 8.26 -41.93 17.16
CA SER A 24 9.62 -42.22 17.68
C SER A 24 10.51 -42.70 16.53
N ALA A 25 11.44 -41.84 16.08
CA ALA A 25 12.83 -42.19 15.72
C ALA A 25 13.49 -41.00 15.00
N LEU A 26 14.06 -40.10 15.80
CA LEU A 26 15.21 -39.30 15.41
C LEU A 26 16.44 -40.22 15.48
N ALA A 27 17.15 -40.40 14.37
CA ALA A 27 18.59 -40.70 14.37
C ALA A 27 19.17 -40.47 12.96
N ASP A 28 19.98 -39.41 12.87
CA ASP A 28 21.21 -39.27 12.08
C ASP A 28 21.27 -39.84 10.66
N THR A 29 21.09 -38.94 9.69
CA THR A 29 21.87 -38.97 8.45
C THR A 29 22.42 -37.56 8.19
N PRO A 30 23.75 -37.37 8.06
CA PRO A 30 24.31 -36.07 7.75
C PRO A 30 23.91 -35.72 6.31
N VAL A 31 23.13 -34.66 6.15
CA VAL A 31 22.86 -34.08 4.83
C VAL A 31 24.14 -33.41 4.37
N THR A 32 24.96 -34.14 3.62
CA THR A 32 25.98 -33.56 2.75
C THR A 32 25.29 -32.60 1.80
N ALA A 33 25.66 -31.32 1.91
CA ALA A 33 25.24 -30.28 0.98
C ALA A 33 25.49 -30.74 -0.47
N PRO A 34 24.50 -30.63 -1.37
CA PRO A 34 24.78 -30.83 -2.77
C PRO A 34 25.72 -29.70 -3.19
N THR A 35 26.95 -30.04 -3.56
CA THR A 35 27.84 -29.18 -4.33
C THR A 35 27.10 -28.80 -5.60
N ALA A 36 26.48 -27.62 -5.57
CA ALA A 36 25.97 -26.96 -6.74
C ALA A 36 27.17 -26.69 -7.65
N THR A 37 27.29 -27.47 -8.71
CA THR A 37 28.03 -27.02 -9.89
C THR A 37 27.34 -25.75 -10.36
N ALA A 38 27.96 -24.62 -10.02
CA ALA A 38 27.61 -23.32 -10.51
C ALA A 38 27.63 -23.36 -12.05
N SER A 39 26.44 -23.49 -12.64
CA SER A 39 26.22 -22.99 -13.99
C SER A 39 26.21 -21.47 -13.86
N SER A 40 27.40 -20.90 -13.88
CA SER A 40 27.64 -19.47 -14.01
C SER A 40 27.16 -19.04 -15.40
N LYS A 41 25.90 -18.66 -15.51
CA LYS A 41 25.49 -17.58 -16.43
C LYS A 41 25.46 -16.26 -15.67
N ALA A 42 26.57 -15.93 -15.01
CA ALA A 42 26.94 -14.54 -14.82
C ALA A 42 27.61 -14.12 -16.14
N SER A 43 26.80 -13.67 -17.11
CA SER A 43 27.36 -12.92 -18.23
C SER A 43 27.91 -11.60 -17.69
N ALA A 44 29.14 -11.27 -18.07
CA ALA A 44 29.80 -10.03 -17.71
C ALA A 44 28.98 -8.80 -18.14
N GLU A 45 28.58 -8.02 -17.12
CA GLU A 45 28.53 -6.55 -17.03
C GLU A 45 28.05 -5.75 -18.25
N GLY A 46 26.74 -5.78 -18.52
CA GLY A 46 26.07 -4.62 -19.12
C GLY A 46 25.72 -3.62 -18.00
N SER A 47 26.17 -2.37 -18.11
CA SER A 47 25.62 -1.30 -17.27
C SER A 47 24.23 -0.97 -17.79
N ASP A 48 23.21 -1.09 -16.95
CA ASP A 48 21.83 -0.72 -17.29
C ASP A 48 21.79 0.82 -17.50
N PRO A 49 21.54 1.31 -18.73
CA PRO A 49 21.78 2.72 -19.08
C PRO A 49 20.90 3.72 -18.33
N LEU A 50 19.70 3.31 -17.90
CA LEU A 50 18.76 4.17 -17.19
C LEU A 50 18.93 4.16 -15.66
N LEU A 51 19.75 3.26 -15.10
CA LEU A 51 19.98 3.16 -13.65
C LEU A 51 20.44 4.50 -13.05
N ARG A 52 21.24 5.27 -13.80
CA ARG A 52 21.69 6.63 -13.40
C ARG A 52 20.54 7.61 -13.12
N TYR A 53 19.35 7.38 -13.67
CA TYR A 53 18.16 8.22 -13.49
C TYR A 53 17.20 7.66 -12.42
N GLN A 54 17.38 6.40 -12.00
CA GLN A 54 16.58 5.75 -10.98
C GLN A 54 17.04 6.14 -9.57
N TRP A 55 16.73 7.37 -9.16
CA TRP A 55 17.04 7.88 -7.82
C TRP A 55 16.44 7.00 -6.70
N HIS A 56 15.34 6.29 -6.95
CA HIS A 56 14.76 5.37 -5.98
C HIS A 56 15.65 4.15 -5.69
N MET A 57 16.59 3.81 -6.59
CA MET A 57 17.53 2.70 -6.43
C MET A 57 18.81 3.15 -5.72
N SER A 58 19.40 4.24 -6.21
CA SER A 58 20.66 4.81 -5.70
C SER A 58 20.61 6.33 -5.81
N ASN A 59 20.64 7.03 -4.67
CA ASN A 59 20.51 8.48 -4.64
C ASN A 59 21.73 9.16 -4.02
N GLN A 60 22.54 9.74 -4.89
CA GLN A 60 23.75 10.51 -4.57
C GLN A 60 23.55 12.02 -4.82
N GLY A 61 22.31 12.47 -5.04
CA GLY A 61 22.03 13.85 -5.46
C GLY A 61 22.38 14.13 -6.93
N GLN A 62 22.47 13.07 -7.75
CA GLN A 62 22.75 13.14 -9.17
C GLN A 62 21.61 13.85 -9.94
N ALA A 63 21.93 14.38 -11.11
CA ALA A 63 20.90 14.90 -12.00
C ALA A 63 20.09 13.74 -12.57
N VAL A 64 18.76 13.81 -12.42
CA VAL A 64 17.81 12.81 -12.93
C VAL A 64 16.82 13.44 -13.91
N ILE A 65 15.86 12.66 -14.42
CA ILE A 65 14.77 13.20 -15.23
C ILE A 65 13.79 13.94 -14.30
N GLY A 66 13.62 15.23 -14.55
CA GLY A 66 13.03 16.21 -13.63
C GLY A 66 13.94 17.45 -13.51
N ASP A 67 13.41 18.54 -12.96
CA ASP A 67 14.13 19.81 -12.79
C ASP A 67 14.74 19.96 -11.39
N SER A 68 14.12 19.37 -10.35
CA SER A 68 14.71 19.34 -9.00
C SER A 68 15.68 18.17 -8.83
N ARG A 69 16.62 18.34 -7.89
CA ARG A 69 17.59 17.30 -7.55
C ARG A 69 17.11 16.47 -6.38
N PRO A 70 17.31 15.14 -6.44
CA PRO A 70 17.01 14.28 -5.31
C PRO A 70 17.96 14.61 -4.14
N VAL A 71 17.49 14.43 -2.91
CA VAL A 71 18.30 14.61 -1.69
C VAL A 71 19.08 13.31 -1.45
N PRO A 72 20.42 13.33 -1.35
CA PRO A 72 21.21 12.11 -1.19
C PRO A 72 20.73 11.21 -0.03
N GLY A 73 20.70 9.90 -0.27
CA GLY A 73 20.25 8.87 0.69
C GLY A 73 18.74 8.67 0.78
N VAL A 74 17.93 9.45 0.05
CA VAL A 74 16.48 9.18 -0.12
C VAL A 74 16.31 8.18 -1.27
N ASP A 75 16.60 6.92 -1.02
CA ASP A 75 16.50 5.78 -1.94
C ASP A 75 16.01 4.53 -1.17
N MET A 76 15.93 3.35 -1.80
CA MET A 76 15.49 2.11 -1.14
C MET A 76 16.62 1.37 -0.39
N ASP A 77 17.84 1.91 -0.37
CA ASP A 77 19.05 1.29 0.21
C ASP A 77 19.26 -0.18 -0.22
N VAL A 78 19.40 -0.42 -1.54
CA VAL A 78 19.51 -1.77 -2.12
C VAL A 78 20.83 -2.06 -2.82
N ASP A 79 21.68 -1.05 -3.04
CA ASP A 79 22.95 -1.19 -3.76
C ASP A 79 23.87 -2.25 -3.14
N LEU A 80 24.00 -2.24 -1.81
CA LEU A 80 24.82 -3.23 -1.09
C LEU A 80 24.25 -4.64 -1.23
N LEU A 81 22.92 -4.80 -1.19
CA LEU A 81 22.26 -6.09 -1.35
C LEU A 81 22.51 -6.68 -2.74
N HIS A 82 22.38 -5.83 -3.76
CA HIS A 82 22.66 -6.20 -5.15
C HIS A 82 24.11 -6.62 -5.36
N ALA A 83 25.07 -5.95 -4.71
CA ALA A 83 26.48 -6.30 -4.73
C ALA A 83 26.77 -7.64 -4.01
N LEU A 84 25.99 -7.98 -2.97
CA LEU A 84 26.07 -9.25 -2.26
C LEU A 84 25.30 -10.40 -2.93
N GLY A 85 24.65 -10.15 -4.07
CA GLY A 85 23.84 -11.14 -4.79
C GLY A 85 22.45 -11.39 -4.18
N ILE A 86 22.00 -10.57 -3.24
CA ILE A 86 20.65 -10.62 -2.69
C ILE A 86 19.75 -9.76 -3.57
N ARG A 87 19.03 -10.42 -4.49
CA ARG A 87 18.34 -9.77 -5.61
C ARG A 87 16.90 -10.25 -5.83
N GLY A 88 16.33 -11.00 -4.89
CA GLY A 88 14.94 -11.47 -4.97
C GLY A 88 14.76 -12.87 -5.58
N ARG A 89 15.86 -13.58 -5.85
CA ARG A 89 15.83 -14.89 -6.50
C ARG A 89 14.91 -15.88 -5.79
N GLY A 90 14.03 -16.51 -6.58
CA GLY A 90 13.10 -17.55 -6.10
C GLY A 90 11.82 -17.01 -5.46
N VAL A 91 11.65 -15.69 -5.36
CA VAL A 91 10.42 -15.07 -4.87
C VAL A 91 9.51 -14.73 -6.06
N ARG A 92 8.21 -15.01 -5.92
CA ARG A 92 7.20 -14.75 -6.97
C ARG A 92 6.31 -13.58 -6.55
N VAL A 93 6.23 -12.56 -7.40
CA VAL A 93 5.47 -11.34 -7.19
C VAL A 93 4.35 -11.23 -8.23
N GLY A 94 3.11 -11.16 -7.76
CA GLY A 94 1.94 -10.91 -8.58
C GLY A 94 1.65 -9.41 -8.66
N VAL A 95 1.62 -8.87 -9.87
CA VAL A 95 1.19 -7.50 -10.18
C VAL A 95 -0.29 -7.54 -10.50
N VAL A 96 -1.11 -7.06 -9.56
CA VAL A 96 -2.57 -7.05 -9.66
C VAL A 96 -2.99 -5.65 -10.10
N ASP A 97 -3.17 -5.46 -11.40
CA ASP A 97 -3.19 -4.14 -12.04
C ASP A 97 -4.01 -4.15 -13.34
N ASN A 98 -3.77 -3.23 -14.28
CA ASN A 98 -4.48 -3.12 -15.56
C ASN A 98 -3.86 -3.93 -16.72
N GLY A 99 -2.75 -4.61 -16.45
CA GLY A 99 -2.09 -5.55 -17.34
C GLY A 99 -0.58 -5.54 -17.16
N LEU A 100 0.12 -6.42 -17.87
CA LEU A 100 1.58 -6.53 -17.79
C LEU A 100 2.10 -7.07 -19.12
N GLU A 101 2.90 -6.29 -19.83
CA GLU A 101 3.56 -6.73 -21.06
C GLU A 101 4.65 -7.77 -20.75
N ILE A 102 4.29 -9.05 -20.83
CA ILE A 102 5.21 -10.16 -20.50
C ILE A 102 6.33 -10.31 -21.53
N GLY A 103 6.15 -9.75 -22.73
CA GLY A 103 7.15 -9.74 -23.81
C GLY A 103 8.20 -8.63 -23.71
N HIS A 104 8.04 -7.68 -22.78
CA HIS A 104 8.90 -6.51 -22.66
C HIS A 104 10.38 -6.91 -22.49
N GLU A 105 11.28 -6.20 -23.19
CA GLU A 105 12.68 -6.62 -23.30
C GLU A 105 13.44 -6.67 -21.97
N ASP A 106 12.98 -5.89 -21.00
CA ASP A 106 13.55 -5.74 -19.66
C ASP A 106 12.75 -6.50 -18.58
N LEU A 107 11.70 -7.24 -18.96
CA LEU A 107 10.87 -8.03 -18.03
C LEU A 107 10.81 -9.52 -18.36
N ARG A 108 10.85 -9.89 -19.65
CA ARG A 108 10.57 -11.26 -20.12
C ARG A 108 11.37 -12.37 -19.43
N ASP A 109 12.61 -12.08 -19.04
CA ASP A 109 13.49 -13.07 -18.40
C ASP A 109 13.11 -13.33 -16.93
N ASN A 110 12.35 -12.42 -16.33
CA ASN A 110 11.79 -12.52 -14.99
C ASN A 110 10.31 -12.90 -14.98
N ILE A 111 9.66 -13.17 -16.12
CA ILE A 111 8.26 -13.60 -16.12
C ILE A 111 8.14 -15.05 -15.64
N LEU A 112 7.25 -15.28 -14.68
CA LEU A 112 6.86 -16.60 -14.22
C LEU A 112 6.06 -17.33 -15.33
N PRO A 113 6.57 -18.43 -15.90
CA PRO A 113 5.87 -19.13 -16.98
C PRO A 113 4.49 -19.61 -16.55
N ASN A 114 3.45 -19.26 -17.32
CA ASN A 114 2.04 -19.55 -17.03
C ASN A 114 1.57 -19.07 -15.63
N GLY A 115 2.27 -18.09 -15.04
CA GLY A 115 1.94 -17.55 -13.72
C GLY A 115 0.89 -16.45 -13.74
N SER A 116 0.60 -15.90 -14.91
CA SER A 116 -0.32 -14.77 -15.11
C SER A 116 -1.72 -15.24 -15.48
N HIS A 117 -2.69 -14.34 -15.33
CA HIS A 117 -4.07 -14.53 -15.79
C HIS A 117 -4.60 -13.25 -16.44
N ASN A 118 -5.17 -13.41 -17.65
CA ASN A 118 -5.92 -12.38 -18.36
C ASN A 118 -7.42 -12.62 -18.17
N PHE A 119 -8.13 -11.72 -17.47
CA PHE A 119 -9.54 -11.89 -17.16
C PHE A 119 -10.46 -11.74 -18.37
N GLY A 120 -10.05 -10.97 -19.39
CA GLY A 120 -10.84 -10.75 -20.60
C GLY A 120 -10.96 -11.98 -21.50
N ASN A 121 -9.90 -12.80 -21.58
CA ASN A 121 -9.85 -13.96 -22.48
C ASN A 121 -9.46 -15.29 -21.82
N GLY A 122 -9.12 -15.28 -20.53
CA GLY A 122 -8.73 -16.46 -19.74
C GLY A 122 -7.35 -17.01 -20.05
N SER A 123 -6.53 -16.33 -20.86
CA SER A 123 -5.17 -16.75 -21.19
C SER A 123 -4.16 -16.42 -20.07
N HIS A 124 -2.92 -16.87 -20.25
CA HIS A 124 -1.79 -16.52 -19.37
C HIS A 124 -1.01 -15.30 -19.88
N ASP A 125 -1.54 -14.56 -20.84
CA ASP A 125 -0.91 -13.36 -21.40
C ASP A 125 -1.73 -12.11 -21.03
N PRO A 126 -1.36 -11.40 -19.96
CA PRO A 126 -2.02 -10.18 -19.52
C PRO A 126 -1.48 -8.93 -20.24
N THR A 127 -0.81 -9.08 -21.39
CA THR A 127 -0.30 -7.94 -22.17
C THR A 127 -1.47 -7.05 -22.59
N PRO A 128 -1.46 -5.75 -22.21
CA PRO A 128 -2.54 -4.84 -22.57
C PRO A 128 -2.68 -4.67 -24.07
N THR A 129 -3.91 -4.69 -24.57
CA THR A 129 -4.23 -4.30 -25.95
C THR A 129 -4.61 -2.82 -26.06
N ASP A 130 -5.06 -2.21 -24.97
CA ASP A 130 -5.32 -0.78 -24.88
C ASP A 130 -3.99 -0.04 -24.66
N PRO A 131 -3.62 0.92 -25.53
CA PRO A 131 -2.35 1.65 -25.40
C PRO A 131 -2.24 2.48 -24.11
N ASP A 132 -3.34 2.84 -23.46
CA ASP A 132 -3.31 3.63 -22.22
C ASP A 132 -3.16 2.75 -20.95
N PHE A 133 -3.09 1.42 -21.11
CA PHE A 133 -3.13 0.45 -19.99
C PHE A 133 -1.73 -0.06 -19.61
N GLY A 134 -0.69 0.77 -19.73
CA GLY A 134 0.70 0.42 -19.42
C GLY A 134 1.09 0.43 -17.93
N HIS A 135 0.19 0.87 -17.05
CA HIS A 135 0.49 1.10 -15.63
C HIS A 135 1.07 -0.13 -14.92
N GLY A 136 0.50 -1.33 -15.10
CA GLY A 136 1.03 -2.54 -14.48
C GLY A 136 2.39 -2.98 -15.05
N THR A 137 2.72 -2.67 -16.31
CA THR A 137 4.07 -2.84 -16.86
C THR A 137 5.06 -1.91 -16.17
N SER A 138 4.71 -0.65 -15.94
CA SER A 138 5.52 0.30 -15.17
C SER A 138 5.75 -0.15 -13.73
N VAL A 139 4.71 -0.66 -13.07
CA VAL A 139 4.80 -1.27 -11.73
C VAL A 139 5.76 -2.47 -11.73
N ALA A 140 5.65 -3.36 -12.72
CA ALA A 140 6.50 -4.54 -12.84
C ALA A 140 7.99 -4.19 -12.96
N GLY A 141 8.33 -3.16 -13.75
CA GLY A 141 9.72 -2.69 -13.90
C GLY A 141 10.33 -2.18 -12.60
N ILE A 142 9.57 -1.46 -11.77
CA ILE A 142 10.03 -1.00 -10.46
C ILE A 142 10.35 -2.19 -9.55
N ILE A 143 9.55 -3.25 -9.62
CA ILE A 143 9.76 -4.46 -8.81
C ILE A 143 10.98 -5.24 -9.31
N ALA A 144 11.00 -5.62 -10.58
CA ALA A 144 11.92 -6.64 -11.09
C ALA A 144 12.29 -6.46 -12.59
N ALA A 145 12.48 -5.22 -13.06
CA ALA A 145 13.25 -5.03 -14.30
C ALA A 145 14.61 -5.75 -14.19
N VAL A 146 14.97 -6.47 -15.25
CA VAL A 146 16.11 -7.39 -15.27
C VAL A 146 17.41 -6.60 -15.13
N GLY A 147 18.18 -6.88 -14.08
CA GLY A 147 19.44 -6.17 -13.84
C GLY A 147 20.62 -6.72 -14.65
N TRP A 148 21.58 -5.84 -14.96
CA TRP A 148 22.85 -6.14 -15.63
C TRP A 148 22.71 -6.75 -17.03
N ASN A 149 21.64 -6.40 -17.76
CA ASN A 149 21.39 -6.89 -19.11
C ASN A 149 21.78 -5.87 -20.20
N GLY A 150 22.24 -4.67 -19.81
CA GLY A 150 22.63 -3.60 -20.73
C GLY A 150 21.44 -2.91 -21.41
N ARG A 151 20.23 -3.06 -20.87
CA ARG A 151 18.99 -2.44 -21.31
C ARG A 151 18.39 -1.65 -20.15
N GLY A 152 17.51 -0.71 -20.47
CA GLY A 152 16.63 -0.12 -19.48
C GLY A 152 17.27 0.29 -18.16
N GLY A 153 16.51 0.00 -17.10
CA GLY A 153 16.89 0.26 -15.72
C GLY A 153 17.12 -1.04 -14.96
N ARG A 154 16.82 -1.01 -13.66
CA ARG A 154 16.88 -2.18 -12.78
C ARG A 154 15.76 -2.13 -11.76
N GLY A 155 15.12 -3.27 -11.52
CA GLY A 155 14.12 -3.39 -10.46
C GLY A 155 14.76 -3.43 -9.07
N VAL A 156 13.97 -3.14 -8.04
CA VAL A 156 14.39 -3.26 -6.64
C VAL A 156 14.83 -4.70 -6.31
N ALA A 157 14.15 -5.70 -6.87
CA ALA A 157 14.45 -7.13 -6.76
C ALA A 157 14.61 -7.75 -8.16
N PRO A 158 15.76 -7.53 -8.84
CA PRO A 158 15.93 -7.81 -10.26
C PRO A 158 16.04 -9.29 -10.65
N GLU A 159 15.96 -10.22 -9.68
CA GLU A 159 15.92 -11.67 -9.90
C GLU A 159 14.61 -12.30 -9.35
N ALA A 160 13.65 -11.47 -8.91
CA ALA A 160 12.32 -11.95 -8.56
C ALA A 160 11.52 -12.31 -9.82
N LEU A 161 10.62 -13.28 -9.70
CA LEU A 161 9.71 -13.67 -10.79
C LEU A 161 8.41 -12.88 -10.72
N LEU A 162 7.88 -12.49 -11.88
CA LEU A 162 6.69 -11.67 -12.03
C LEU A 162 5.53 -12.45 -12.67
N ALA A 163 4.32 -12.20 -12.20
CA ALA A 163 3.08 -12.61 -12.83
C ALA A 163 2.11 -11.43 -12.88
N GLY A 164 1.33 -11.30 -13.95
CA GLY A 164 0.32 -10.25 -14.10
C GLY A 164 -1.09 -10.78 -13.91
N PHE A 165 -1.94 -10.00 -13.23
CA PHE A 165 -3.37 -10.23 -13.09
C PHE A 165 -4.08 -8.92 -13.45
N ASP A 166 -4.67 -8.86 -14.64
CA ASP A 166 -5.20 -7.65 -15.27
C ASP A 166 -6.64 -7.33 -14.84
N PHE A 167 -6.94 -7.40 -13.54
CA PHE A 167 -8.30 -7.15 -13.05
C PHE A 167 -8.79 -5.70 -13.28
N LEU A 168 -7.88 -4.76 -13.60
CA LEU A 168 -8.23 -3.40 -14.06
C LEU A 168 -8.10 -3.25 -15.58
N GLY A 169 -7.89 -4.35 -16.31
CA GLY A 169 -7.79 -4.39 -17.75
C GLY A 169 -9.09 -3.98 -18.44
N SER A 170 -9.00 -3.54 -19.69
CA SER A 170 -10.15 -3.02 -20.45
C SER A 170 -11.30 -4.02 -20.59
N ASP A 171 -10.97 -5.31 -20.59
CA ASP A 171 -11.90 -6.42 -20.80
C ASP A 171 -12.25 -7.17 -19.49
N SER A 172 -11.79 -6.69 -18.33
CA SER A 172 -12.11 -7.30 -17.03
C SER A 172 -13.48 -6.85 -16.50
N ALA A 173 -14.01 -7.56 -15.50
CA ALA A 173 -15.20 -7.11 -14.79
C ALA A 173 -14.89 -6.06 -13.69
N GLY A 174 -13.63 -5.89 -13.29
CA GLY A 174 -13.20 -4.99 -12.22
C GLY A 174 -13.79 -5.35 -10.86
N SER A 175 -13.99 -6.64 -10.58
CA SER A 175 -14.81 -7.11 -9.46
C SER A 175 -14.01 -7.64 -8.27
N ASP A 176 -14.62 -7.64 -7.07
CA ASP A 176 -14.03 -8.26 -5.87
C ASP A 176 -13.71 -9.75 -6.06
N ALA A 177 -14.44 -10.44 -6.94
CA ALA A 177 -14.16 -11.83 -7.28
C ALA A 177 -12.82 -11.99 -8.04
N GLU A 178 -12.50 -11.06 -8.94
CA GLU A 178 -11.22 -11.03 -9.67
C GLU A 178 -10.07 -10.57 -8.76
N VAL A 179 -10.31 -9.64 -7.84
CA VAL A 179 -9.35 -9.32 -6.78
C VAL A 179 -9.06 -10.55 -5.93
N SER A 180 -10.11 -11.25 -5.48
CA SER A 180 -9.99 -12.47 -4.68
C SER A 180 -9.24 -13.59 -5.43
N TYR A 181 -9.53 -13.75 -6.72
CA TYR A 181 -8.79 -14.64 -7.61
C TYR A 181 -7.29 -14.30 -7.59
N SER A 182 -6.97 -13.05 -7.89
CA SER A 182 -5.60 -12.52 -7.98
C SER A 182 -4.86 -12.59 -6.63
N TRP A 183 -5.57 -12.60 -5.51
CA TRP A 183 -5.03 -12.65 -4.14
C TRP A 183 -4.79 -14.06 -3.61
N GLY A 184 -4.97 -15.09 -4.44
CA GLY A 184 -4.60 -16.47 -4.12
C GLY A 184 -5.73 -17.49 -4.22
N ASN A 185 -6.94 -17.09 -4.62
CA ASN A 185 -7.99 -18.08 -4.95
C ASN A 185 -7.77 -18.74 -6.31
N GLY A 186 -7.26 -17.98 -7.29
CA GLY A 186 -6.96 -18.43 -8.64
C GLY A 186 -5.80 -19.44 -8.67
N PRO A 187 -5.81 -20.42 -9.59
CA PRO A 187 -4.79 -21.46 -9.65
C PRO A 187 -3.37 -20.92 -9.83
N GLU A 188 -3.19 -19.88 -10.63
CA GLU A 188 -1.90 -19.22 -10.87
C GLU A 188 -1.51 -18.38 -9.65
N ALA A 189 -2.46 -17.61 -9.09
CA ALA A 189 -2.26 -16.75 -7.92
C ALA A 189 -1.87 -17.53 -6.65
N ARG A 190 -2.26 -18.81 -6.51
CA ARG A 190 -1.83 -19.68 -5.39
C ARG A 190 -0.32 -19.88 -5.31
N THR A 191 0.37 -19.66 -6.41
CA THR A 191 1.83 -19.77 -6.46
C THR A 191 2.53 -18.47 -6.08
N ILE A 192 1.82 -17.37 -5.86
CA ILE A 192 2.42 -16.07 -5.62
C ILE A 192 2.77 -15.88 -4.14
N ASP A 193 3.91 -15.23 -3.88
CA ASP A 193 4.39 -14.93 -2.53
C ASP A 193 4.01 -13.51 -2.09
N ILE A 194 4.14 -12.54 -3.01
CA ILE A 194 3.89 -11.12 -2.77
C ILE A 194 2.87 -10.61 -3.79
N PHE A 195 1.85 -9.92 -3.32
CA PHE A 195 0.78 -9.36 -4.14
C PHE A 195 0.90 -7.83 -4.12
N ASN A 196 1.38 -7.26 -5.22
CA ASN A 196 1.43 -5.82 -5.43
C ASN A 196 0.07 -5.32 -5.92
N ASN A 197 -0.48 -4.33 -5.24
CA ASN A 197 -1.80 -3.76 -5.47
C ASN A 197 -1.70 -2.25 -5.62
N SER A 198 -1.22 -1.81 -6.78
CA SER A 198 -0.98 -0.40 -7.10
C SER A 198 -2.26 0.36 -7.47
N TRP A 199 -3.33 0.13 -6.70
CA TRP A 199 -4.67 0.67 -6.91
C TRP A 199 -5.37 0.90 -5.56
N SER A 200 -6.42 1.72 -5.57
CA SER A 200 -7.25 2.02 -4.40
C SER A 200 -8.72 2.13 -4.79
N SER A 201 -9.63 1.70 -3.91
CA SER A 201 -11.07 1.90 -4.06
C SER A 201 -11.51 2.98 -3.08
N ILE A 202 -11.83 4.17 -3.60
CA ILE A 202 -12.19 5.32 -2.76
C ILE A 202 -13.48 5.99 -3.21
N GLN A 203 -14.15 6.60 -2.23
CA GLN A 203 -15.40 7.32 -2.39
C GLN A 203 -15.49 8.44 -1.35
N ALA A 204 -16.48 9.33 -1.47
CA ALA A 204 -16.75 10.39 -0.50
C ALA A 204 -17.48 9.87 0.76
N SER A 205 -17.37 8.59 1.09
CA SER A 205 -17.97 7.95 2.26
C SER A 205 -17.16 6.71 2.65
N TYR A 206 -17.31 6.21 3.87
CA TYR A 206 -16.76 4.89 4.21
C TYR A 206 -17.70 3.82 3.65
N PRO A 207 -17.24 2.91 2.77
CA PRO A 207 -18.06 1.82 2.31
C PRO A 207 -18.46 0.89 3.46
N ASP A 208 -19.64 0.29 3.35
CA ASP A 208 -20.03 -0.81 4.21
C ASP A 208 -19.06 -1.98 4.01
N PHE A 209 -18.64 -2.64 5.10
CA PHE A 209 -17.75 -3.79 5.01
C PHE A 209 -18.19 -4.87 6.01
N PRO A 210 -19.13 -5.75 5.61
CA PRO A 210 -19.73 -6.74 6.49
C PRO A 210 -18.70 -7.65 7.17
N LEU A 211 -19.04 -8.16 8.36
CA LEU A 211 -18.12 -9.02 9.12
C LEU A 211 -17.75 -10.31 8.38
N GLU A 212 -18.71 -10.94 7.70
CA GLU A 212 -18.48 -12.18 6.94
C GLU A 212 -17.49 -11.97 5.80
N GLU A 213 -17.60 -10.85 5.10
CA GLU A 213 -16.69 -10.49 4.02
C GLU A 213 -15.28 -10.23 4.55
N ARG A 214 -15.14 -9.47 5.64
CA ARG A 214 -13.86 -9.24 6.34
C ARG A 214 -13.19 -10.55 6.74
N GLN A 215 -13.96 -11.49 7.29
CA GLN A 215 -13.46 -12.80 7.68
C GLN A 215 -13.02 -13.64 6.48
N SER A 216 -13.73 -13.55 5.36
CA SER A 216 -13.35 -14.21 4.10
C SER A 216 -12.00 -13.72 3.58
N TRP A 217 -11.81 -12.40 3.52
CA TRP A 217 -10.54 -11.79 3.12
C TRP A 217 -9.39 -12.19 4.05
N GLU A 218 -9.59 -12.10 5.38
CA GLU A 218 -8.57 -12.52 6.34
C GLU A 218 -8.23 -14.02 6.23
N ALA A 219 -9.22 -14.88 5.98
CA ALA A 219 -9.00 -16.31 5.81
C ALA A 219 -8.19 -16.61 4.53
N LEU A 220 -8.55 -15.96 3.40
CA LEU A 220 -7.80 -16.06 2.15
C LEU A 220 -6.34 -15.66 2.36
N MET A 221 -6.11 -14.46 2.88
CA MET A 221 -4.76 -13.89 3.06
C MET A 221 -3.88 -14.74 3.98
N ARG A 222 -4.47 -15.40 4.99
CA ARG A 222 -3.74 -16.31 5.90
C ARG A 222 -3.45 -17.68 5.27
N SER A 223 -4.30 -18.14 4.35
CA SER A 223 -4.19 -19.49 3.76
C SER A 223 -3.09 -19.60 2.69
N THR A 224 -2.69 -18.48 2.08
CA THR A 224 -1.68 -18.44 1.03
C THR A 224 -0.27 -18.78 1.54
N ARG A 225 0.65 -19.08 0.63
CA ARG A 225 2.02 -19.55 0.93
C ARG A 225 2.05 -20.72 1.93
N GLY A 226 1.13 -21.68 1.78
CA GLY A 226 1.07 -22.86 2.65
C GLY A 226 0.78 -22.53 4.12
N GLY A 227 0.06 -21.45 4.40
CA GLY A 227 -0.25 -21.00 5.75
C GLY A 227 0.74 -20.00 6.35
N LEU A 228 1.83 -19.65 5.63
CA LEU A 228 2.69 -18.53 6.01
C LEU A 228 2.01 -17.17 5.79
N GLY A 229 0.98 -17.14 4.95
CA GLY A 229 0.28 -15.93 4.52
C GLY A 229 1.05 -15.18 3.44
N GLY A 230 0.31 -14.69 2.44
CA GLY A 230 0.80 -13.83 1.37
C GLY A 230 1.13 -12.43 1.87
N ILE A 231 2.03 -11.74 1.17
CA ILE A 231 2.43 -10.37 1.51
C ILE A 231 1.66 -9.42 0.59
N TYR A 232 0.64 -8.75 1.13
CA TYR A 232 -0.26 -7.89 0.35
C TYR A 232 0.15 -6.43 0.53
N ILE A 233 0.76 -5.85 -0.49
CA ILE A 233 1.28 -4.48 -0.48
C ILE A 233 0.37 -3.63 -1.35
N LYS A 234 -0.24 -2.59 -0.77
CA LYS A 234 -1.31 -1.83 -1.39
C LYS A 234 -1.07 -0.32 -1.31
N SER A 235 -1.36 0.37 -2.40
CA SER A 235 -1.29 1.84 -2.48
C SER A 235 -2.26 2.52 -1.50
N ALA A 236 -1.78 3.54 -0.78
CA ALA A 236 -2.63 4.33 0.12
C ALA A 236 -3.65 5.23 -0.60
N GLY A 237 -3.41 5.56 -1.88
CA GLY A 237 -4.21 6.50 -2.67
C GLY A 237 -3.48 7.82 -2.94
N ASN A 238 -4.01 8.61 -3.88
CA ASN A 238 -3.37 9.81 -4.44
C ASN A 238 -4.21 11.08 -4.23
N TYR A 239 -4.93 11.16 -3.11
CA TYR A 239 -6.05 12.08 -2.93
C TYR A 239 -5.87 13.05 -1.76
N PHE A 240 -4.61 13.42 -1.46
CA PHE A 240 -4.35 14.34 -0.35
C PHE A 240 -4.86 15.75 -0.62
N ARG A 241 -4.61 16.27 -1.82
CA ARG A 241 -4.99 17.65 -2.22
C ARG A 241 -6.11 17.70 -3.25
N ARG A 242 -6.38 16.58 -3.92
CA ARG A 242 -7.25 16.53 -5.09
C ARG A 242 -8.12 15.28 -5.09
N PHE A 243 -9.42 15.47 -5.22
CA PHE A 243 -10.39 14.41 -5.46
C PHE A 243 -11.43 14.96 -6.44
N ARG A 244 -11.46 14.40 -7.66
CA ARG A 244 -12.30 14.91 -8.75
C ARG A 244 -13.68 14.26 -8.68
N ILE A 245 -14.72 15.07 -8.62
CA ILE A 245 -16.12 14.64 -8.74
C ILE A 245 -16.83 15.44 -9.83
N ARG A 246 -18.01 14.99 -10.25
CA ARG A 246 -18.93 15.81 -11.05
C ARG A 246 -19.85 16.58 -10.12
N ASP A 247 -19.95 17.89 -10.32
CA ASP A 247 -20.94 18.72 -9.62
C ASP A 247 -22.36 18.53 -10.21
N ALA A 248 -23.34 19.25 -9.65
CA ALA A 248 -24.74 19.16 -10.08
C ALA A 248 -24.94 19.59 -11.55
N GLU A 249 -24.04 20.43 -12.07
CA GLU A 249 -24.00 20.90 -13.44
C GLU A 249 -23.19 19.98 -14.38
N GLY A 250 -22.59 18.91 -13.85
CA GLY A 250 -21.81 17.92 -14.58
C GLY A 250 -20.34 18.28 -14.82
N ASN A 251 -19.87 19.43 -14.31
CA ASN A 251 -18.48 19.86 -14.41
C ASN A 251 -17.58 19.05 -13.48
N ILE A 252 -16.35 18.78 -13.92
CA ILE A 252 -15.35 18.13 -13.08
C ILE A 252 -14.74 19.17 -12.13
N VAL A 253 -14.98 19.01 -10.83
CA VAL A 253 -14.50 19.91 -9.78
C VAL A 253 -13.61 19.18 -8.78
N ASN A 254 -12.72 19.91 -8.10
CA ASN A 254 -11.97 19.38 -6.96
C ASN A 254 -12.86 19.45 -5.70
N ALA A 255 -13.26 18.30 -5.17
CA ALA A 255 -14.09 18.19 -3.97
C ALA A 255 -13.31 18.44 -2.66
N CYS A 256 -11.97 18.46 -2.71
CA CYS A 256 -11.17 18.72 -1.53
C CYS A 256 -11.37 20.14 -1.01
N SER A 257 -11.76 20.24 0.26
CA SER A 257 -11.98 21.53 0.93
C SER A 257 -10.73 22.40 0.89
N GLU A 258 -10.89 23.72 0.82
CA GLU A 258 -9.77 24.65 0.97
C GLU A 258 -9.08 24.50 2.33
N LEU A 259 -9.84 24.20 3.39
CA LEU A 259 -9.30 23.93 4.72
C LEU A 259 -8.37 22.71 4.74
N SER A 260 -8.74 21.59 4.10
CA SER A 260 -7.84 20.42 4.04
C SER A 260 -6.50 20.75 3.38
N ARG A 261 -6.55 21.51 2.27
CA ARG A 261 -5.36 21.92 1.51
C ARG A 261 -4.49 22.91 2.27
N THR A 262 -5.09 23.91 2.91
CA THR A 262 -4.36 24.98 3.64
C THR A 262 -3.82 24.51 4.98
N LEU A 263 -4.56 23.66 5.70
CA LEU A 263 -4.13 23.04 6.96
C LEU A 263 -3.24 21.80 6.74
N ASN A 264 -3.10 21.38 5.48
CA ASN A 264 -2.28 20.26 5.05
C ASN A 264 -2.63 18.96 5.77
N VAL A 265 -3.93 18.63 5.76
CA VAL A 265 -4.50 17.35 6.21
C VAL A 265 -5.13 16.61 5.04
N GLY A 266 -5.27 15.29 5.14
CA GLY A 266 -5.75 14.47 4.02
C GLY A 266 -7.18 14.76 3.62
N CYS A 267 -7.41 15.00 2.32
CA CYS A 267 -8.75 15.15 1.75
C CYS A 267 -9.51 13.81 1.70
N VAL A 268 -8.93 12.76 1.12
CA VAL A 268 -9.39 11.38 1.29
C VAL A 268 -8.32 10.60 2.05
N LEU A 269 -8.72 10.02 3.18
CA LEU A 269 -7.81 9.24 4.02
C LEU A 269 -7.63 7.83 3.46
N ALA A 270 -6.43 7.26 3.64
CA ALA A 270 -6.14 5.88 3.26
C ALA A 270 -7.09 4.87 3.92
N ASN A 271 -7.62 5.22 5.10
CA ASN A 271 -8.61 4.48 5.86
C ASN A 271 -9.96 4.31 5.15
N VAL A 272 -10.29 5.12 4.14
CA VAL A 272 -11.58 5.03 3.43
C VAL A 272 -11.68 3.76 2.59
N ASP A 273 -10.57 3.29 2.02
CA ASP A 273 -10.54 2.00 1.32
C ASP A 273 -10.68 0.86 2.36
N PRO A 274 -11.73 0.02 2.29
CA PRO A 274 -11.96 -1.01 3.30
C PRO A 274 -10.82 -2.03 3.40
N LEU A 275 -10.19 -2.37 2.27
CA LEU A 275 -9.11 -3.37 2.20
C LEU A 275 -7.81 -2.85 2.83
N ASN A 276 -7.62 -1.54 2.92
CA ASN A 276 -6.52 -0.93 3.67
C ASN A 276 -6.62 -1.18 5.18
N ASN A 277 -7.80 -1.55 5.68
CA ASN A 277 -8.03 -1.76 7.11
C ASN A 277 -8.00 -3.25 7.52
N VAL A 278 -7.71 -4.15 6.57
CA VAL A 278 -7.53 -5.58 6.87
C VAL A 278 -6.15 -5.79 7.49
N PRO A 279 -5.99 -6.58 8.57
CA PRO A 279 -4.75 -6.56 9.36
C PRO A 279 -3.50 -7.03 8.61
N ALA A 280 -3.66 -7.87 7.59
CA ALA A 280 -2.56 -8.38 6.78
C ALA A 280 -2.09 -7.41 5.68
N THR A 281 -2.87 -6.37 5.36
CA THR A 281 -2.50 -5.39 4.33
C THR A 281 -1.35 -4.50 4.81
N ILE A 282 -0.37 -4.30 3.94
CA ILE A 282 0.74 -3.35 4.08
C ILE A 282 0.39 -2.14 3.21
N VAL A 283 -0.17 -1.10 3.83
CA VAL A 283 -0.60 0.12 3.13
C VAL A 283 0.58 1.07 2.98
N VAL A 284 0.87 1.49 1.75
CA VAL A 284 2.08 2.23 1.37
C VAL A 284 1.79 3.67 0.99
N ALA A 285 2.37 4.62 1.73
CA ALA A 285 2.43 6.03 1.34
C ALA A 285 3.59 6.31 0.38
N SER A 286 3.52 7.42 -0.37
CA SER A 286 4.54 7.85 -1.32
C SER A 286 5.39 8.99 -0.78
N VAL A 287 6.70 8.86 -0.96
CA VAL A 287 7.73 9.86 -0.67
C VAL A 287 8.36 10.34 -1.99
N ASP A 288 8.61 11.64 -2.06
CA ASP A 288 9.26 12.30 -3.18
C ASP A 288 10.79 12.20 -3.11
N ALA A 289 11.45 12.65 -4.17
CA ALA A 289 12.91 12.66 -4.29
C ALA A 289 13.63 13.53 -3.23
N THR A 290 12.90 14.39 -2.51
CA THR A 290 13.44 15.26 -1.45
C THR A 290 13.29 14.68 -0.04
N GLY A 291 12.68 13.50 0.08
CA GLY A 291 12.42 12.85 1.36
C GLY A 291 11.19 13.42 2.07
N LYS A 292 10.24 14.00 1.33
CA LYS A 292 8.97 14.48 1.87
C LYS A 292 7.83 13.67 1.31
N ARG A 293 6.67 13.71 1.95
CA ARG A 293 5.45 13.10 1.43
C ARG A 293 5.17 13.67 0.04
N ALA A 294 5.05 12.81 -0.95
CA ALA A 294 4.68 13.23 -2.30
C ALA A 294 3.35 14.00 -2.27
N SER A 295 3.23 15.04 -3.09
CA SER A 295 2.16 16.05 -3.01
C SER A 295 0.76 15.43 -2.95
N TYR A 296 0.54 14.35 -3.71
CA TYR A 296 -0.70 13.61 -3.86
C TYR A 296 -0.95 12.53 -2.77
N SER A 297 0.08 12.02 -2.09
CA SER A 297 -0.02 10.78 -1.28
C SER A 297 -1.06 10.89 -0.17
N SER A 298 -2.11 10.07 -0.22
CA SER A 298 -3.14 10.01 0.82
C SER A 298 -2.51 9.69 2.18
N SER A 299 -3.04 10.34 3.22
CA SER A 299 -2.62 10.16 4.62
C SER A 299 -3.63 9.31 5.38
N GLY A 300 -3.24 8.74 6.51
CA GLY A 300 -4.15 8.00 7.36
C GLY A 300 -3.44 7.15 8.40
N SER A 301 -4.20 6.74 9.39
CA SER A 301 -3.70 5.88 10.46
C SER A 301 -3.59 4.40 10.06
N ALA A 302 -4.20 4.03 8.93
CA ALA A 302 -4.07 2.70 8.29
C ALA A 302 -2.73 2.50 7.58
N LEU A 303 -1.95 3.57 7.33
CA LEU A 303 -0.62 3.46 6.74
C LEU A 303 0.27 2.51 7.57
N TRP A 304 1.05 1.69 6.88
CA TRP A 304 2.08 0.87 7.52
C TRP A 304 3.46 1.48 7.28
N ILE A 305 3.80 1.79 6.02
CA ILE A 305 5.15 2.19 5.63
C ILE A 305 5.09 3.17 4.44
N SER A 306 6.21 3.80 4.11
CA SER A 306 6.40 4.58 2.89
C SER A 306 7.33 3.87 1.90
N GLY A 307 7.02 4.03 0.62
CA GLY A 307 7.91 3.75 -0.51
C GLY A 307 8.19 5.02 -1.30
N LEU A 308 8.92 4.90 -2.41
CA LEU A 308 9.31 6.02 -3.25
C LEU A 308 8.46 6.08 -4.51
N GLY A 309 7.74 7.19 -4.70
CA GLY A 309 6.90 7.39 -5.89
C GLY A 309 7.11 8.72 -6.60
N GLY A 310 7.91 9.63 -6.05
CA GLY A 310 8.26 10.88 -6.73
C GLY A 310 7.06 11.81 -6.94
N GLU A 311 7.19 12.73 -7.89
CA GLU A 311 6.16 13.71 -8.26
C GLU A 311 5.62 13.44 -9.67
N PHE A 312 6.02 14.16 -10.72
CA PHE A 312 5.39 14.03 -12.04
C PHE A 312 6.39 13.92 -13.22
N GLY A 313 7.68 14.17 -13.01
CA GLY A 313 8.73 13.84 -13.97
C GLY A 313 8.80 14.71 -15.23
N TYR A 314 8.08 15.84 -15.29
CA TYR A 314 8.20 16.78 -16.41
C TYR A 314 9.50 17.58 -16.30
N GLN A 315 9.93 18.16 -17.42
CA GLN A 315 11.05 19.10 -17.46
C GLN A 315 10.67 20.36 -18.23
N ARG A 316 10.93 21.55 -17.66
CA ARG A 316 10.59 22.84 -18.29
C ARG A 316 11.21 23.01 -19.68
N ARG A 317 12.37 22.39 -19.91
CA ARG A 317 13.06 22.42 -21.20
C ARG A 317 12.22 21.82 -22.33
N PHE A 318 11.42 20.80 -22.04
CA PHE A 318 10.63 20.06 -23.02
C PHE A 318 9.16 20.48 -22.98
N SER A 319 8.62 20.70 -21.78
CA SER A 319 7.24 21.13 -21.56
C SER A 319 7.17 22.40 -20.70
N PRO A 320 7.49 23.59 -21.24
CA PRO A 320 7.60 24.84 -20.46
C PRO A 320 6.27 25.30 -19.83
N TYR A 321 5.14 24.83 -20.38
CA TYR A 321 3.79 25.20 -19.96
C TYR A 321 3.09 24.13 -19.12
N ALA A 322 3.77 23.03 -18.74
CA ALA A 322 3.15 21.94 -17.98
C ALA A 322 2.49 22.41 -16.67
N ALA A 323 3.14 23.32 -15.95
CA ALA A 323 2.55 23.89 -14.72
C ALA A 323 1.33 24.81 -14.96
N GLN A 324 1.10 25.28 -16.19
CA GLN A 324 -0.09 26.09 -16.53
C GLN A 324 -1.29 25.22 -16.91
N THR A 325 -1.04 24.02 -17.45
CA THR A 325 -2.06 23.06 -17.86
C THR A 325 -2.38 22.03 -16.76
N ALA A 326 -1.43 21.79 -15.85
CA ALA A 326 -1.64 20.97 -14.66
C ALA A 326 -2.65 21.62 -13.70
N SER A 327 -3.22 20.80 -12.81
CA SER A 327 -4.02 21.33 -11.71
C SER A 327 -3.20 22.23 -10.80
N PRO A 328 -3.80 23.26 -10.18
CA PRO A 328 -3.13 24.12 -9.20
C PRO A 328 -2.45 23.35 -8.07
N GLU A 329 -3.01 22.21 -7.68
CA GLU A 329 -2.46 21.35 -6.62
C GLU A 329 -1.18 20.61 -7.03
N SER A 330 -1.02 20.34 -8.33
CA SER A 330 0.14 19.64 -8.90
C SER A 330 1.18 20.61 -9.44
N ALA A 331 0.75 21.76 -9.97
CA ALA A 331 1.57 22.76 -10.68
C ALA A 331 2.93 23.10 -10.02
N PRO A 332 3.03 23.23 -8.68
CA PRO A 332 4.31 23.49 -8.02
C PRO A 332 5.32 22.33 -8.15
N PHE A 333 4.82 21.10 -8.30
CA PHE A 333 5.58 19.85 -8.23
C PHE A 333 5.71 19.15 -9.59
N VAL A 334 5.04 19.65 -10.64
CA VAL A 334 4.99 19.00 -11.97
C VAL A 334 6.38 18.66 -12.51
N TYR A 335 7.36 19.51 -12.21
CA TYR A 335 8.72 19.35 -12.70
C TYR A 335 9.64 18.58 -11.76
N ASP A 336 9.13 18.09 -10.61
CA ASP A 336 9.92 17.29 -9.69
C ASP A 336 9.99 15.82 -10.17
N PRO A 337 11.10 15.10 -9.94
CA PRO A 337 11.31 13.75 -10.45
C PRO A 337 10.21 12.77 -10.08
N ALA A 338 9.74 12.01 -11.07
CA ALA A 338 8.93 10.79 -10.87
C ALA A 338 9.86 9.56 -10.93
N ILE A 339 9.31 8.37 -11.22
CA ILE A 339 10.05 7.11 -11.28
C ILE A 339 10.36 6.74 -12.73
N VAL A 340 11.63 6.46 -13.01
CA VAL A 340 12.06 5.87 -14.29
C VAL A 340 11.87 4.35 -14.20
N THR A 341 11.12 3.78 -15.15
CA THR A 341 10.77 2.35 -15.19
C THR A 341 10.43 1.91 -16.62
N THR A 342 10.17 0.62 -16.82
CA THR A 342 9.64 0.05 -18.07
C THR A 342 8.30 0.67 -18.43
N ASP A 343 7.98 0.73 -19.71
CA ASP A 343 6.70 1.15 -20.26
C ASP A 343 6.19 0.08 -21.22
N LEU A 344 5.03 0.26 -21.85
CA LEU A 344 4.66 -0.58 -22.99
C LEU A 344 5.68 -0.38 -24.12
N SER A 345 6.07 -1.48 -24.76
CA SER A 345 7.12 -1.45 -25.78
C SER A 345 6.66 -0.68 -27.03
N GLY A 346 7.51 0.23 -27.51
CA GLY A 346 7.30 1.02 -28.71
C GLY A 346 6.58 2.35 -28.50
N CYS A 347 6.86 3.31 -29.36
CA CYS A 347 6.40 4.71 -29.24
C CYS A 347 4.92 4.97 -29.57
N SER A 348 4.05 3.96 -29.51
CA SER A 348 2.62 4.08 -29.84
C SER A 348 1.68 3.68 -28.70
N ALA A 349 2.22 3.16 -27.61
CA ALA A 349 1.48 2.72 -26.43
C ALA A 349 2.28 3.06 -25.18
N GLY A 350 1.61 3.20 -24.05
CA GLY A 350 2.23 3.53 -22.77
C GLY A 350 2.25 5.03 -22.47
N ASP A 351 3.02 5.40 -21.46
CA ASP A 351 3.22 6.78 -21.02
C ASP A 351 4.22 7.54 -21.90
N ASN A 352 5.12 6.82 -22.58
CA ASN A 352 6.12 7.34 -23.49
C ASN A 352 5.71 7.06 -24.94
N VAL A 353 5.00 8.01 -25.54
CA VAL A 353 4.51 7.89 -26.92
C VAL A 353 5.01 9.04 -27.81
N ASP A 354 5.04 8.79 -29.11
CA ASP A 354 5.20 9.86 -30.09
C ASP A 354 3.91 10.69 -30.14
N GLY A 355 4.01 11.95 -29.72
CA GLY A 355 2.88 12.85 -29.62
C GLY A 355 3.21 14.29 -29.94
N ALA A 356 2.20 15.15 -29.80
CA ALA A 356 2.38 16.60 -29.95
C ALA A 356 3.14 17.24 -28.77
N THR A 357 3.22 16.54 -27.64
CA THR A 357 3.92 16.97 -26.43
C THR A 357 5.14 16.08 -26.18
N VAL A 358 6.19 16.68 -25.63
CA VAL A 358 7.37 15.99 -25.12
C VAL A 358 7.51 16.42 -23.67
N GLU A 359 7.31 15.51 -22.74
CA GLU A 359 7.16 15.80 -21.32
C GLU A 359 8.53 16.03 -20.67
N ASN A 360 9.53 15.25 -21.08
CA ASN A 360 10.88 15.26 -20.51
C ASN A 360 11.91 14.66 -21.49
N ALA A 361 13.17 14.56 -21.07
CA ALA A 361 14.27 14.09 -21.92
C ALA A 361 14.20 12.61 -22.34
N LEU A 362 13.39 11.78 -21.67
CA LEU A 362 13.20 10.37 -22.02
C LEU A 362 12.09 10.17 -23.06
N ALA A 363 11.20 11.15 -23.22
CA ALA A 363 9.99 11.03 -24.02
C ALA A 363 10.23 11.07 -25.55
N GLY A 364 9.53 10.21 -26.27
CA GLY A 364 9.41 10.10 -27.72
C GLY A 364 10.62 9.46 -28.42
N SER A 365 10.40 9.03 -29.67
CA SER A 365 11.39 8.38 -30.53
C SER A 365 12.59 9.28 -30.88
N THR A 366 12.45 10.58 -30.67
CA THR A 366 13.53 11.57 -30.85
C THR A 366 14.46 11.69 -29.65
N SER A 367 14.14 11.02 -28.52
CA SER A 367 14.99 10.97 -27.35
C SER A 367 16.36 10.38 -27.68
N ARG A 368 17.41 10.99 -27.14
CA ARG A 368 18.78 10.43 -27.20
C ARG A 368 19.03 9.40 -26.09
N ILE A 369 18.07 9.21 -25.19
CA ILE A 369 18.17 8.31 -24.04
C ILE A 369 17.43 7.00 -24.35
N ASP A 370 16.19 7.10 -24.84
CA ASP A 370 15.36 5.95 -25.23
C ASP A 370 14.57 6.28 -26.51
N ALA A 371 15.13 5.97 -27.67
CA ALA A 371 14.45 6.15 -28.95
C ALA A 371 13.43 5.03 -29.27
N SER A 372 13.38 3.97 -28.46
CA SER A 372 12.41 2.88 -28.58
C SER A 372 11.11 3.14 -27.83
N CYS A 373 11.12 4.09 -26.89
CA CYS A 373 10.02 4.40 -25.99
C CYS A 373 9.58 3.22 -25.10
N ASN A 374 10.47 2.27 -24.84
CA ASN A 374 10.21 1.13 -23.97
C ASN A 374 10.25 1.51 -22.47
N TYR A 375 10.61 2.75 -22.15
CA TYR A 375 10.76 3.20 -20.77
C TYR A 375 10.14 4.59 -20.58
N SER A 376 9.56 4.82 -19.41
CA SER A 376 8.95 6.10 -19.05
C SER A 376 9.64 6.69 -17.82
N ALA A 377 9.53 8.01 -17.70
CA ALA A 377 9.96 8.79 -16.54
C ALA A 377 8.78 9.53 -15.89
N LEU A 378 7.55 9.08 -16.16
CA LEU A 378 6.31 9.70 -15.68
C LEU A 378 5.61 8.87 -14.60
N MET A 379 5.95 7.58 -14.46
CA MET A 379 5.35 6.70 -13.46
C MET A 379 5.49 7.29 -12.06
N ASN A 380 4.37 7.48 -11.37
CA ASN A 380 4.31 8.12 -10.07
C ASN A 380 3.22 7.52 -9.18
N GLY A 381 2.82 8.24 -8.15
CA GLY A 381 1.73 7.84 -7.28
C GLY A 381 2.21 6.97 -6.11
N THR A 382 1.28 6.71 -5.20
CA THR A 382 1.40 5.56 -4.30
C THR A 382 1.54 4.25 -5.08
N SER A 383 1.07 4.22 -6.33
CA SER A 383 1.27 3.15 -7.31
C SER A 383 2.72 2.93 -7.74
N ALA A 384 3.58 3.94 -7.65
CA ALA A 384 5.03 3.77 -7.81
C ALA A 384 5.73 3.45 -6.47
N ALA A 385 5.17 3.90 -5.34
CA ALA A 385 5.69 3.59 -4.02
C ALA A 385 5.46 2.12 -3.61
N ALA A 386 4.27 1.57 -3.82
CA ALA A 386 3.94 0.18 -3.49
C ALA A 386 4.90 -0.85 -4.12
N PRO A 387 5.29 -0.76 -5.42
CA PRO A 387 6.23 -1.69 -6.01
C PRO A 387 7.66 -1.56 -5.45
N THR A 388 8.09 -0.38 -5.00
CA THR A 388 9.40 -0.27 -4.32
C THR A 388 9.43 -1.10 -3.03
N VAL A 389 8.34 -1.06 -2.24
CA VAL A 389 8.19 -1.88 -1.02
C VAL A 389 8.02 -3.36 -1.38
N SER A 390 7.37 -3.67 -2.50
CA SER A 390 7.22 -5.05 -2.99
C SER A 390 8.55 -5.68 -3.36
N GLY A 391 9.43 -4.90 -4.00
CA GLY A 391 10.81 -5.32 -4.24
C GLY A 391 11.58 -5.56 -2.94
N VAL A 392 11.49 -4.66 -1.94
CA VAL A 392 12.14 -4.90 -0.63
C VAL A 392 11.60 -6.15 0.05
N ALA A 393 10.29 -6.39 0.01
CA ALA A 393 9.70 -7.62 0.53
C ALA A 393 10.22 -8.87 -0.21
N ALA A 394 10.48 -8.78 -1.51
CA ALA A 394 11.10 -9.87 -2.27
C ALA A 394 12.56 -10.09 -1.87
N LEU A 395 13.32 -9.03 -1.59
CA LEU A 395 14.68 -9.15 -1.04
C LEU A 395 14.66 -9.85 0.32
N ILE A 396 13.76 -9.45 1.23
CA ILE A 396 13.54 -10.09 2.53
C ILE A 396 13.26 -11.58 2.35
N LEU A 397 12.26 -11.96 1.55
CA LEU A 397 11.90 -13.37 1.36
C LEU A 397 12.98 -14.20 0.66
N SER A 398 13.75 -13.60 -0.25
CA SER A 398 14.88 -14.31 -0.88
C SER A 398 15.98 -14.65 0.11
N SER A 399 16.15 -13.82 1.16
CA SER A 399 17.09 -14.09 2.26
C SER A 399 16.55 -15.10 3.26
N ASN A 400 15.24 -15.08 3.53
CA ASN A 400 14.58 -15.96 4.50
C ASN A 400 13.15 -16.31 4.05
N PRO A 401 12.96 -17.40 3.29
CA PRO A 401 11.65 -17.77 2.74
C PRO A 401 10.67 -18.30 3.80
N GLY A 402 11.17 -18.68 4.99
CA GLY A 402 10.36 -19.23 6.09
C GLY A 402 9.58 -18.18 6.89
N LEU A 403 9.76 -16.89 6.60
CA LEU A 403 9.05 -15.81 7.28
C LEU A 403 7.56 -15.80 6.92
N THR A 404 6.71 -15.61 7.93
CA THR A 404 5.28 -15.38 7.75
C THR A 404 5.01 -13.96 7.26
N ALA A 405 3.82 -13.70 6.72
CA ALA A 405 3.39 -12.35 6.35
C ALA A 405 3.48 -11.37 7.52
N ARG A 406 3.20 -11.83 8.75
CA ARG A 406 3.32 -11.03 9.97
C ARG A 406 4.77 -10.66 10.25
N ASP A 407 5.70 -11.61 10.08
CA ASP A 407 7.12 -11.36 10.32
C ASP A 407 7.67 -10.34 9.32
N VAL A 408 7.37 -10.50 8.02
CA VAL A 408 7.80 -9.53 6.98
C VAL A 408 7.24 -8.14 7.26
N LYS A 409 5.95 -8.05 7.57
CA LYS A 409 5.29 -6.78 7.92
C LYS A 409 5.95 -6.14 9.14
N TYR A 410 6.27 -6.91 10.18
CA TYR A 410 6.94 -6.41 11.39
C TYR A 410 8.38 -5.96 11.13
N ILE A 411 9.16 -6.73 10.35
CA ILE A 411 10.54 -6.36 9.95
C ILE A 411 10.53 -5.01 9.24
N LEU A 412 9.66 -4.85 8.24
CA LEU A 412 9.50 -3.59 7.50
C LEU A 412 9.25 -2.39 8.42
N ALA A 413 8.38 -2.53 9.43
CA ALA A 413 8.12 -1.47 10.40
C ALA A 413 9.32 -1.20 11.32
N LYS A 414 9.95 -2.26 11.84
CA LYS A 414 11.07 -2.18 12.78
C LYS A 414 12.30 -1.50 12.16
N THR A 415 12.52 -1.69 10.86
CA THR A 415 13.70 -1.19 10.16
C THR A 415 13.43 0.06 9.34
N ALA A 416 12.19 0.58 9.31
CA ALA A 416 11.85 1.78 8.57
C ALA A 416 12.65 2.99 9.04
N ARG A 417 13.13 3.79 8.09
CA ARG A 417 13.83 5.06 8.37
C ARG A 417 12.82 6.17 8.58
N GLN A 418 12.97 6.92 9.68
CA GLN A 418 12.19 8.13 9.86
C GLN A 418 12.64 9.20 8.86
N ILE A 419 11.84 9.42 7.82
CA ILE A 419 11.99 10.51 6.86
C ILE A 419 11.24 11.76 7.37
N ASP A 420 11.63 12.96 6.92
CA ASP A 420 11.00 14.24 7.30
C ASP A 420 10.73 14.33 8.82
N PRO A 421 11.76 14.24 9.68
CA PRO A 421 11.57 14.15 11.14
C PRO A 421 10.92 15.40 11.75
N TRP A 422 10.86 16.49 10.98
CA TRP A 422 10.29 17.78 11.38
C TRP A 422 8.91 18.02 10.76
N GLN A 423 8.22 16.98 10.32
CA GLN A 423 6.85 17.06 9.82
C GLN A 423 6.00 18.00 10.72
N PRO A 424 5.44 19.09 10.16
CA PRO A 424 4.71 20.06 10.95
C PRO A 424 3.40 19.46 11.44
N ARG A 425 3.07 19.71 12.71
CA ARG A 425 1.73 19.49 13.24
C ARG A 425 0.72 20.41 12.54
N ALA A 426 -0.46 19.88 12.23
CA ALA A 426 -1.59 20.68 11.77
C ALA A 426 -2.43 21.11 12.99
N ILE A 427 -2.73 22.41 13.08
CA ILE A 427 -3.49 23.02 14.18
C ILE A 427 -4.67 23.80 13.60
N TYR A 428 -5.85 23.60 14.18
CA TYR A 428 -7.03 24.39 13.88
C TYR A 428 -7.63 24.93 15.19
N GLN A 429 -7.82 26.26 15.26
CA GLN A 429 -8.37 26.94 16.45
C GLN A 429 -7.69 26.52 17.77
N GLY A 430 -6.36 26.45 17.78
CA GLY A 430 -5.56 26.05 18.95
C GLY A 430 -5.56 24.55 19.27
N SER A 431 -6.26 23.73 18.49
CA SER A 431 -6.35 22.28 18.67
C SER A 431 -5.53 21.54 17.61
N VAL A 432 -4.75 20.55 18.03
CA VAL A 432 -4.03 19.65 17.12
C VAL A 432 -5.05 18.80 16.35
N ILE A 433 -4.94 18.76 15.04
CA ILE A 433 -5.78 17.95 14.14
C ILE A 433 -4.97 16.86 13.41
N ASP A 434 -3.66 17.05 13.27
CA ASP A 434 -2.68 16.04 12.91
C ASP A 434 -1.40 16.34 13.73
N PRO A 435 -0.89 15.39 14.54
CA PRO A 435 0.25 15.64 15.41
C PRO A 435 1.60 15.67 14.69
N GLY A 436 1.67 15.24 13.44
CA GLY A 436 2.93 14.86 12.80
C GLY A 436 3.45 13.52 13.33
N TRP A 437 4.77 13.39 13.45
CA TRP A 437 5.39 12.22 14.07
C TRP A 437 5.03 12.11 15.55
N ILE A 438 4.55 10.93 15.95
CA ILE A 438 4.40 10.53 17.35
C ILE A 438 5.40 9.41 17.67
N THR A 439 5.75 9.27 18.95
CA THR A 439 6.44 8.08 19.46
C THR A 439 5.52 7.41 20.47
N ASN A 440 5.21 6.14 20.24
CA ASN A 440 4.31 5.38 21.07
C ASN A 440 5.01 4.90 22.36
N ALA A 441 4.26 4.30 23.28
CA ALA A 441 4.79 3.89 24.59
C ALA A 441 5.78 2.70 24.52
N ALA A 442 5.83 2.00 23.38
CA ALA A 442 6.82 0.96 23.08
C ALA A 442 8.06 1.50 22.35
N GLY A 443 8.11 2.80 22.06
CA GLY A 443 9.25 3.45 21.41
C GLY A 443 9.19 3.50 19.89
N HIS A 444 8.10 3.02 19.27
CA HIS A 444 7.94 3.09 17.81
C HIS A 444 7.49 4.47 17.37
N ARG A 445 8.11 4.98 16.31
CA ARG A 445 7.69 6.23 15.66
C ARG A 445 6.61 5.94 14.64
N PHE A 446 5.60 6.80 14.57
CA PHE A 446 4.52 6.66 13.61
C PHE A 446 4.05 8.04 13.13
N SER A 447 3.65 8.13 11.86
CA SER A 447 3.04 9.32 11.28
C SER A 447 1.89 8.92 10.35
N ASN A 448 0.81 9.71 10.36
CA ASN A 448 -0.27 9.58 9.38
C ASN A 448 0.17 9.94 7.95
N TRP A 449 1.37 10.47 7.72
CA TRP A 449 1.91 10.72 6.38
C TRP A 449 2.89 9.63 5.92
N TYR A 450 3.53 8.93 6.86
CA TYR A 450 4.68 8.07 6.55
C TYR A 450 4.58 6.65 7.11
N GLY A 451 3.51 6.32 7.86
CA GLY A 451 3.45 5.08 8.63
C GLY A 451 4.60 5.01 9.64
N PHE A 452 5.31 3.88 9.69
CA PHE A 452 6.54 3.73 10.47
C PHE A 452 7.77 4.44 9.85
N GLY A 453 7.72 4.83 8.58
CA GLY A 453 8.82 5.48 7.88
C GLY A 453 9.05 4.95 6.47
N LEU A 454 10.12 5.41 5.84
CA LEU A 454 10.56 4.93 4.52
C LEU A 454 11.20 3.54 4.65
N ALA A 455 10.81 2.61 3.77
CA ALA A 455 11.42 1.29 3.71
C ALA A 455 12.95 1.38 3.49
N ASP A 456 13.67 0.44 4.10
CA ASP A 456 15.12 0.35 4.07
C ASP A 456 15.48 -1.11 3.74
N GLY A 457 15.95 -1.34 2.52
CA GLY A 457 16.24 -2.67 2.01
C GLY A 457 17.33 -3.36 2.82
N ALA A 458 18.48 -2.70 2.97
CA ALA A 458 19.64 -3.25 3.65
C ALA A 458 19.33 -3.62 5.11
N ALA A 459 18.72 -2.70 5.86
CA ALA A 459 18.35 -2.95 7.25
C ALA A 459 17.30 -4.06 7.37
N ALA A 460 16.30 -4.09 6.48
CA ALA A 460 15.26 -5.12 6.51
C ALA A 460 15.80 -6.53 6.22
N VAL A 461 16.66 -6.68 5.22
CA VAL A 461 17.29 -7.98 4.90
C VAL A 461 18.25 -8.42 6.01
N TYR A 462 19.00 -7.49 6.60
CA TYR A 462 19.85 -7.79 7.73
C TYR A 462 19.04 -8.34 8.92
N GLU A 463 17.93 -7.67 9.27
CA GLU A 463 17.03 -8.14 10.33
C GLU A 463 16.41 -9.50 9.98
N ALA A 464 15.96 -9.70 8.73
CA ALA A 464 15.34 -10.94 8.26
C ALA A 464 16.24 -12.17 8.40
N THR A 465 17.55 -12.00 8.22
CA THR A 465 18.55 -13.09 8.30
C THR A 465 18.57 -13.75 9.67
N TYR A 466 18.31 -12.99 10.73
CA TYR A 466 18.38 -13.47 12.12
C TYR A 466 17.05 -13.34 12.87
N PHE A 467 15.96 -13.07 12.13
CA PHE A 467 14.66 -12.80 12.73
C PHE A 467 14.12 -14.05 13.45
N LYS A 468 13.63 -13.84 14.67
CA LYS A 468 12.89 -14.87 15.40
C LYS A 468 11.39 -14.67 15.11
N PRO A 469 10.70 -15.68 14.57
CA PRO A 469 9.27 -15.56 14.25
C PRO A 469 8.46 -15.03 15.41
N LEU A 470 7.50 -14.16 15.10
CA LEU A 470 6.57 -13.65 16.10
C LEU A 470 5.77 -14.80 16.71
N PRO A 471 5.37 -14.71 18.00
CA PRO A 471 4.50 -15.70 18.59
C PRO A 471 3.15 -15.81 17.84
N PRO A 472 2.40 -16.90 18.03
CA PRO A 472 1.09 -17.07 17.43
C PRO A 472 0.16 -15.88 17.69
N VAL A 473 -0.58 -15.48 16.65
CA VAL A 473 -1.50 -14.35 16.75
C VAL A 473 -2.58 -14.61 17.80
N ARG A 474 -2.88 -13.58 18.57
CA ARG A 474 -3.99 -13.49 19.51
C ARG A 474 -4.91 -12.37 19.05
N ASP A 475 -6.20 -12.57 19.30
CA ASP A 475 -7.27 -11.70 18.84
C ASP A 475 -8.23 -11.46 20.01
N THR A 476 -8.47 -10.20 20.37
CA THR A 476 -9.41 -9.86 21.45
C THR A 476 -10.86 -10.17 21.09
N GLN A 477 -11.13 -10.46 19.82
CA GLN A 477 -12.44 -10.33 19.17
C GLN A 477 -12.96 -8.89 19.26
N TRP A 478 -14.11 -8.65 18.66
CA TRP A 478 -14.78 -7.35 18.75
C TRP A 478 -15.34 -7.15 20.16
N VAL A 479 -14.85 -6.11 20.85
CA VAL A 479 -15.40 -5.62 22.12
C VAL A 479 -16.18 -4.36 21.83
N ALA A 480 -17.35 -4.19 22.43
CA ALA A 480 -18.20 -3.01 22.26
C ALA A 480 -18.22 -2.16 23.53
N SER A 481 -18.33 -0.84 23.35
CA SER A 481 -18.61 0.09 24.45
C SER A 481 -20.01 -0.16 25.02
N THR A 482 -20.15 -0.12 26.34
CA THR A 482 -21.44 -0.29 27.04
C THR A 482 -21.98 1.00 27.64
N ALA A 483 -21.20 2.09 27.61
CA ALA A 483 -21.62 3.39 28.13
C ALA A 483 -22.77 3.98 27.30
N ALA A 484 -23.57 4.85 27.92
CA ALA A 484 -24.58 5.63 27.21
C ALA A 484 -23.94 6.52 26.13
N ALA A 485 -24.77 6.98 25.18
CA ALA A 485 -24.33 7.89 24.14
C ALA A 485 -23.70 9.16 24.74
N SER A 486 -22.59 9.60 24.17
CA SER A 486 -21.82 10.76 24.64
C SER A 486 -21.98 11.90 23.64
N GLN A 487 -22.49 13.05 24.09
CA GLN A 487 -22.71 14.20 23.22
C GLN A 487 -21.38 14.68 22.60
N ILE A 488 -21.38 14.86 21.28
CA ILE A 488 -20.26 15.40 20.51
C ILE A 488 -20.28 16.91 20.69
N GLY A 489 -19.16 17.46 21.14
CA GLY A 489 -18.95 18.90 21.22
C GLY A 489 -17.65 19.31 20.55
N GLY A 490 -17.29 20.58 20.75
CA GLY A 490 -16.01 21.12 20.28
C GLY A 490 -14.81 20.60 21.08
N PRO A 491 -13.57 21.03 20.72
CA PRO A 491 -12.34 20.50 21.31
C PRO A 491 -12.22 20.57 22.84
N ALA A 492 -12.90 21.53 23.48
CA ALA A 492 -12.93 21.65 24.94
C ALA A 492 -13.88 20.65 25.63
N ARG A 493 -14.82 20.04 24.89
CA ARG A 493 -15.83 19.11 25.40
C ARG A 493 -16.10 17.99 24.38
N PRO A 494 -15.10 17.16 24.06
CA PRO A 494 -15.28 16.09 23.09
C PRO A 494 -16.14 14.96 23.66
N ALA A 495 -16.83 14.23 22.79
CA ALA A 495 -17.48 12.98 23.16
C ALA A 495 -16.42 11.93 23.52
N LYS A 496 -16.65 11.13 24.56
CA LYS A 496 -15.75 10.06 24.96
C LYS A 496 -16.52 8.78 25.25
N GLN A 497 -16.05 7.68 24.70
CA GLN A 497 -16.45 6.35 25.13
C GLN A 497 -15.20 5.50 25.43
N ARG A 498 -15.36 4.51 26.32
CA ARG A 498 -14.26 3.67 26.79
C ARG A 498 -14.56 2.18 26.67
N ILE A 499 -13.53 1.40 26.38
CA ILE A 499 -13.53 -0.06 26.38
C ILE A 499 -12.38 -0.55 27.24
N ARG A 500 -12.63 -1.56 28.08
CA ARG A 500 -11.57 -2.23 28.85
C ARG A 500 -11.19 -3.54 28.18
N ILE A 501 -9.93 -3.66 27.78
CA ILE A 501 -9.32 -4.89 27.29
C ILE A 501 -8.63 -5.60 28.46
N THR A 502 -8.92 -6.88 28.67
CA THR A 502 -8.39 -7.67 29.79
C THR A 502 -7.20 -8.53 29.40
N GLN A 503 -7.06 -8.85 28.11
CA GLN A 503 -6.01 -9.67 27.54
C GLN A 503 -4.65 -8.94 27.64
N ALA A 504 -3.70 -9.54 28.35
CA ALA A 504 -2.32 -9.09 28.38
C ALA A 504 -1.58 -9.65 27.15
N MET A 505 -1.33 -8.80 26.17
CA MET A 505 -0.65 -9.06 24.90
C MET A 505 -0.02 -7.76 24.39
N LYS A 506 0.93 -7.87 23.47
CA LYS A 506 1.41 -6.77 22.65
C LYS A 506 0.47 -6.53 21.48
N VAL A 507 0.35 -5.29 21.03
CA VAL A 507 -0.45 -4.90 19.87
C VAL A 507 0.37 -5.03 18.59
N GLU A 508 -0.21 -5.60 17.53
CA GLU A 508 0.30 -5.51 16.15
C GLU A 508 -0.56 -4.59 15.29
N GLY A 509 -1.87 -4.57 15.52
CA GLY A 509 -2.80 -3.71 14.81
C GLY A 509 -4.12 -3.58 15.56
N VAL A 510 -4.79 -2.46 15.35
CA VAL A 510 -6.08 -2.14 15.98
C VAL A 510 -7.11 -1.84 14.91
N GLN A 511 -8.22 -2.56 14.92
CA GLN A 511 -9.41 -2.26 14.13
C GLN A 511 -10.48 -1.64 15.04
N LEU A 512 -11.24 -0.69 14.51
CA LEU A 512 -12.36 -0.09 15.21
C LEU A 512 -13.54 0.17 14.27
N SER A 513 -14.73 0.20 14.86
CA SER A 513 -15.97 0.66 14.22
C SER A 513 -16.61 1.71 15.12
N LEU A 514 -17.39 2.64 14.57
CA LEU A 514 -18.08 3.65 15.37
C LEU A 514 -19.40 4.05 14.72
N ALA A 515 -20.35 4.50 15.54
CA ALA A 515 -21.59 5.08 15.07
C ALA A 515 -21.91 6.36 15.85
N THR A 516 -22.38 7.38 15.14
CA THR A 516 -22.76 8.67 15.70
C THR A 516 -24.10 9.11 15.11
N SER A 517 -24.79 10.04 15.77
CA SER A 517 -25.92 10.76 15.16
C SER A 517 -25.49 12.01 14.38
N HIS A 518 -24.19 12.21 14.15
CA HIS A 518 -23.65 13.40 13.50
C HIS A 518 -23.85 13.32 11.98
N ARG A 519 -24.39 14.35 11.33
CA ARG A 519 -24.73 14.29 9.89
C ARG A 519 -23.70 14.94 8.97
N ASN A 520 -22.75 15.69 9.54
CA ASN A 520 -21.68 16.32 8.77
C ASN A 520 -20.32 15.75 9.21
N PRO A 521 -19.89 14.61 8.66
CA PRO A 521 -18.65 13.94 9.10
C PRO A 521 -17.38 14.68 8.69
N ALA A 522 -17.44 15.54 7.67
CA ALA A 522 -16.29 16.28 7.17
C ALA A 522 -15.61 17.06 8.30
N ASN A 523 -16.34 17.56 9.29
CA ASN A 523 -15.77 18.37 10.38
C ASN A 523 -15.28 17.55 11.58
N LEU A 524 -15.46 16.23 11.58
CA LEU A 524 -15.17 15.40 12.73
C LEU A 524 -13.67 15.04 12.80
N ARG A 525 -13.15 15.10 14.03
CA ARG A 525 -11.88 14.48 14.41
C ARG A 525 -12.17 13.27 15.28
N VAL A 526 -11.56 12.13 14.95
CA VAL A 526 -11.65 10.89 15.74
C VAL A 526 -10.26 10.51 16.21
N VAL A 527 -10.08 10.39 17.53
CA VAL A 527 -8.81 10.04 18.16
C VAL A 527 -8.99 8.82 19.05
N LEU A 528 -8.18 7.78 18.85
CA LEU A 528 -8.10 6.64 19.75
C LEU A 528 -6.91 6.82 20.69
N GLU A 529 -7.14 6.64 21.99
CA GLU A 529 -6.11 6.69 23.02
C GLU A 529 -5.90 5.30 23.65
N SER A 530 -4.65 4.84 23.67
CA SER A 530 -4.27 3.56 24.28
C SER A 530 -4.22 3.65 25.81
N PRO A 531 -4.19 2.51 26.54
CA PRO A 531 -4.01 2.50 27.99
C PRO A 531 -2.71 3.18 28.46
N SER A 532 -1.72 3.27 27.58
CA SER A 532 -0.43 3.91 27.84
C SER A 532 -0.45 5.42 27.61
N GLY A 533 -1.55 5.99 27.11
CA GLY A 533 -1.71 7.41 26.80
C GLY A 533 -1.29 7.83 25.38
N THR A 534 -0.87 6.90 24.53
CA THR A 534 -0.58 7.19 23.12
C THR A 534 -1.86 7.55 22.40
N ARG A 535 -1.83 8.59 21.55
CA ARG A 535 -2.99 9.06 20.80
C ARG A 535 -2.80 8.88 19.30
N SER A 536 -3.71 8.17 18.65
CA SER A 536 -3.76 8.00 17.20
C SER A 536 -4.94 8.77 16.59
N TYR A 537 -4.66 9.58 15.58
CA TYR A 537 -5.65 10.42 14.89
C TYR A 537 -6.24 9.63 13.72
N VAL A 538 -7.31 8.88 13.99
CA VAL A 538 -7.90 7.91 13.04
C VAL A 538 -8.63 8.63 11.90
N VAL A 539 -9.35 9.71 12.22
CA VAL A 539 -9.99 10.59 11.25
C VAL A 539 -9.54 12.02 11.51
N THR A 540 -8.95 12.64 10.50
CA THR A 540 -8.67 14.08 10.51
C THR A 540 -9.88 14.85 9.96
N PRO A 541 -10.16 16.05 10.50
CA PRO A 541 -11.25 16.88 10.00
C PRO A 541 -10.94 17.45 8.60
N PHE A 542 -11.96 18.04 8.01
CA PHE A 542 -12.01 18.67 6.70
C PHE A 542 -11.84 17.73 5.50
N SER A 543 -12.00 16.42 5.74
CA SER A 543 -12.05 15.40 4.69
C SER A 543 -13.25 15.60 3.75
N VAL A 544 -13.23 14.91 2.62
CA VAL A 544 -14.27 15.03 1.57
C VAL A 544 -15.56 14.28 1.85
N LEU A 545 -15.72 13.72 3.07
CA LEU A 545 -16.87 12.88 3.41
C LEU A 545 -18.19 13.65 3.21
N ASP A 546 -19.03 13.15 2.30
CA ASP A 546 -20.27 13.80 1.88
C ASP A 546 -21.35 13.69 2.96
N PRO A 547 -21.84 14.82 3.51
CA PRO A 547 -22.95 14.82 4.47
C PRO A 547 -24.24 14.14 3.94
N ALA A 548 -24.46 14.12 2.62
CA ALA A 548 -25.66 13.53 2.03
C ALA A 548 -25.75 12.02 2.28
N GLU A 549 -24.62 11.32 2.23
CA GLU A 549 -24.50 9.87 2.50
C GLU A 549 -24.96 9.50 3.92
N TYR A 550 -24.82 10.44 4.87
CA TYR A 550 -25.11 10.20 6.29
C TYR A 550 -26.35 10.95 6.79
N ALA A 551 -27.13 11.56 5.89
CA ALA A 551 -28.28 12.39 6.27
C ALA A 551 -29.35 11.60 7.05
N LYS A 552 -29.50 10.29 6.77
CA LYS A 552 -30.51 9.40 7.38
C LYS A 552 -29.97 8.62 8.58
N THR A 553 -28.74 8.12 8.47
CA THR A 553 -28.12 7.19 9.43
C THR A 553 -27.33 7.90 10.52
N GLY A 554 -26.83 9.11 10.25
CA GLY A 554 -25.70 9.68 10.98
C GLY A 554 -24.38 9.02 10.57
N PHE A 555 -23.26 9.65 10.91
CA PHE A 555 -21.95 9.18 10.50
C PHE A 555 -21.59 7.91 11.25
N TYR A 556 -21.22 6.88 10.50
CA TYR A 556 -20.71 5.62 11.00
C TYR A 556 -19.53 5.15 10.16
N ILE A 557 -18.75 4.24 10.76
CA ILE A 557 -17.65 3.54 10.10
C ILE A 557 -17.75 2.07 10.49
N ASP A 558 -17.92 1.20 9.50
CA ASP A 558 -17.99 -0.25 9.68
C ASP A 558 -16.64 -0.89 10.03
N LEU A 559 -15.59 -0.42 9.35
CA LEU A 559 -14.22 -0.81 9.60
C LEU A 559 -13.28 0.35 9.31
N THR A 560 -12.46 0.70 10.30
CA THR A 560 -11.23 1.47 10.11
C THR A 560 -10.15 0.88 11.02
N SER A 561 -8.90 1.29 10.83
CA SER A 561 -7.76 0.73 11.54
C SER A 561 -6.72 1.76 11.92
N THR A 562 -5.86 1.41 12.86
CA THR A 562 -4.66 2.19 13.16
C THR A 562 -3.50 1.31 13.59
N ASN A 563 -2.31 1.64 13.08
CA ASN A 563 -1.06 0.91 13.35
C ASN A 563 -0.15 1.59 14.40
N ALA A 564 -0.52 2.78 14.89
CA ALA A 564 0.29 3.61 15.79
C ALA A 564 0.69 2.95 17.12
N PHE A 565 0.05 1.84 17.49
CA PHE A 565 0.19 1.20 18.80
C PHE A 565 1.07 -0.04 18.79
N LEU A 566 1.82 -0.31 17.71
CA LEU A 566 2.69 -1.48 17.59
C LEU A 566 3.53 -1.69 18.85
N ASP A 567 3.57 -2.93 19.34
CA ASP A 567 4.22 -3.42 20.56
C ASP A 567 3.75 -2.85 21.90
N GLU A 568 2.79 -1.91 21.92
CA GLU A 568 2.22 -1.47 23.20
C GLU A 568 1.45 -2.60 23.90
N ARG A 569 1.31 -2.49 25.23
CA ARG A 569 0.47 -3.40 26.01
C ARG A 569 -1.01 -3.13 25.71
N ALA A 570 -1.72 -4.15 25.22
CA ALA A 570 -3.15 -4.04 24.89
C ALA A 570 -4.06 -3.91 26.13
N GLN A 571 -3.66 -4.52 27.26
CA GLN A 571 -4.47 -4.58 28.47
C GLN A 571 -4.65 -3.20 29.10
N GLY A 572 -5.90 -2.81 29.34
CA GLY A 572 -6.25 -1.58 30.03
C GLY A 572 -7.45 -0.89 29.40
N VAL A 573 -7.58 0.41 29.63
CA VAL A 573 -8.71 1.21 29.16
C VAL A 573 -8.32 1.95 27.88
N TRP A 574 -9.01 1.66 26.79
CA TRP A 574 -8.94 2.36 25.53
C TRP A 574 -10.05 3.42 25.48
N THR A 575 -9.72 4.63 25.02
CA THR A 575 -10.68 5.74 24.95
C THR A 575 -10.81 6.24 23.52
N LEU A 576 -12.02 6.22 22.96
CA LEU A 576 -12.34 6.89 21.70
C LEU A 576 -12.84 8.30 22.00
N GLU A 577 -12.21 9.30 21.40
CA GLU A 577 -12.59 10.71 21.44
C GLU A 577 -13.13 11.13 20.07
N VAL A 578 -14.33 11.72 20.04
CA VAL A 578 -14.93 12.30 18.82
C VAL A 578 -15.25 13.78 19.07
N THR A 579 -14.77 14.63 18.17
CA THR A 579 -14.87 16.08 18.28
C THR A 579 -15.41 16.67 16.98
N ASP A 580 -16.37 17.57 17.05
CA ASP A 580 -16.68 18.47 15.92
C ASP A 580 -15.74 19.67 15.97
N MET A 581 -14.94 19.86 14.93
CA MET A 581 -13.93 20.91 14.90
C MET A 581 -14.51 22.28 14.52
N THR A 582 -15.77 22.36 14.10
CA THR A 582 -16.42 23.57 13.58
C THR A 582 -17.65 24.00 14.37
N GLU A 583 -18.40 23.07 14.96
CA GLU A 583 -19.66 23.34 15.66
C GLU A 583 -19.61 22.91 17.14
N PRO A 584 -19.32 23.83 18.08
CA PRO A 584 -19.21 23.47 19.49
C PRO A 584 -20.56 23.20 20.19
N ARG A 585 -21.70 23.22 19.48
CA ARG A 585 -23.06 23.18 20.05
C ARG A 585 -24.00 22.14 19.41
N THR A 586 -23.47 21.14 18.71
CA THR A 586 -24.28 20.06 18.15
C THR A 586 -24.98 19.24 19.24
N THR A 587 -26.19 18.75 18.96
CA THR A 587 -26.90 17.75 19.80
C THR A 587 -26.58 16.31 19.39
N ALA A 588 -25.74 16.14 18.37
CA ALA A 588 -25.26 14.83 17.95
C ALA A 588 -24.44 14.15 19.05
N ALA A 589 -24.40 12.82 19.03
CA ALA A 589 -23.71 12.02 20.02
C ALA A 589 -22.96 10.86 19.38
N LEU A 590 -21.83 10.50 19.97
CA LEU A 590 -21.18 9.21 19.78
C LEU A 590 -22.07 8.17 20.45
N GLN A 591 -22.66 7.28 19.65
CA GLN A 591 -23.64 6.31 20.11
C GLN A 591 -22.95 5.06 20.65
N ASN A 592 -22.02 4.50 19.87
CA ASN A 592 -21.24 3.34 20.25
C ASN A 592 -19.91 3.31 19.49
N PHE A 593 -18.95 2.59 20.05
CA PHE A 593 -17.75 2.16 19.33
C PHE A 593 -17.42 0.71 19.64
N LYS A 594 -16.75 0.05 18.69
CA LYS A 594 -16.20 -1.29 18.88
C LYS A 594 -14.71 -1.28 18.58
N LEU A 595 -13.98 -2.19 19.21
CA LEU A 595 -12.54 -2.34 19.09
C LEU A 595 -12.19 -3.82 18.95
N ARG A 596 -11.27 -4.13 18.03
CA ARG A 596 -10.62 -5.45 17.91
C ARG A 596 -9.12 -5.22 17.83
N ILE A 597 -8.36 -5.92 18.67
CA ILE A 597 -6.91 -5.81 18.72
C ILE A 597 -6.32 -7.17 18.33
N LEU A 598 -5.40 -7.14 17.36
CA LEU A 598 -4.58 -8.28 16.98
C LEU A 598 -3.15 -8.06 17.47
N GLY A 599 -2.48 -9.15 17.85
CA GLY A 599 -1.10 -9.10 18.35
C GLY A 599 -0.65 -10.43 18.96
N HIS A 600 0.21 -10.42 19.99
CA HIS A 600 0.75 -11.64 20.60
C HIS A 600 1.02 -11.54 22.11
#